data_AF-A0A101HG99-F1
#
_entry.id   AF-A0A101HG99-F1
#
_cell.length_a   1.000
_cell.length_b   1.000
_cell.length_c   1.000
_cell.angle_alpha   90.00
_cell.angle_beta   90.00
_cell.angle_gamma   90.00
#
_symmetry.space_group_name_H-M   'P 1'
#
loop_
_entity.id
_entity.type
_entity.pdbx_description
1 polymer ?
#
loop_
_entity_poly.entity_id
_entity_poly.type
_entity_poly.pdbx_seq_one_letter_code
_entity_poly.pdbx_strand_id
1 'polypeptide(L)'
;MRKGLTVNTDAIIEKVAEMECIKPYILCGGTALAIQLGHRKSEDLDFMMWRKSKKEKPAVDWPSIEKELTEKIGEIENFNMLGFDQVEFVAANVKFSFYVSENFSPVSKPLHYLGNIRLADIYSIMAMKMEVMLRRTKLRDYYDIYAIL
;
A
#
# COMPACT_ATOMS: atom_id res chain seq x y z
N MET A 1 -0.59 -19.62 -6.34
CA MET A 1 -0.65 -18.54 -5.33
C MET A 1 0.70 -17.87 -5.23
N ARG A 2 0.78 -16.54 -5.43
CA ARG A 2 2.05 -15.82 -5.34
C ARG A 2 2.64 -15.91 -3.91
N LYS A 3 3.96 -15.95 -3.79
CA LYS A 3 4.62 -15.86 -2.48
C LYS A 3 4.30 -14.49 -1.87
N GLY A 4 4.12 -14.44 -0.55
CA GLY A 4 3.79 -13.18 0.15
C GLY A 4 2.32 -12.82 0.29
N LEU A 5 1.43 -13.27 -0.61
CA LEU A 5 0.01 -12.87 -0.62
C LEU A 5 -0.93 -13.92 -0.04
N THR A 6 -1.94 -13.50 0.72
CA THR A 6 -3.07 -14.36 1.11
C THR A 6 -3.95 -14.70 -0.11
N VAL A 7 -4.86 -15.67 0.05
CA VAL A 7 -5.74 -16.13 -1.04
C VAL A 7 -6.60 -14.99 -1.61
N ASN A 8 -7.18 -14.15 -0.74
CA ASN A 8 -8.06 -13.06 -1.16
C ASN A 8 -7.27 -12.00 -1.95
N THR A 9 -6.12 -11.56 -1.44
CA THR A 9 -5.29 -10.55 -2.11
C THR A 9 -4.72 -11.08 -3.43
N ASP A 10 -4.28 -12.34 -3.48
CA ASP A 10 -3.77 -12.96 -4.70
C ASP A 10 -4.85 -13.09 -5.79
N ALA A 11 -6.12 -13.27 -5.41
CA ALA A 11 -7.24 -13.37 -6.33
C ALA A 11 -7.57 -12.06 -7.04
N ILE A 12 -7.26 -10.91 -6.42
CA ILE A 12 -7.58 -9.59 -6.97
C ILE A 12 -6.37 -8.82 -7.52
N ILE A 13 -5.13 -9.25 -7.24
CA ILE A 13 -3.93 -8.45 -7.51
C ILE A 13 -3.73 -8.06 -8.98
N GLU A 14 -4.12 -8.94 -9.92
CA GLU A 14 -4.05 -8.65 -11.36
C GLU A 14 -5.01 -7.52 -11.74
N LYS A 15 -6.23 -7.52 -11.19
CA LYS A 15 -7.21 -6.45 -11.42
C LYS A 15 -6.77 -5.14 -10.81
N VAL A 16 -6.16 -5.19 -9.61
CA VAL A 16 -5.55 -4.03 -8.97
C VAL A 16 -4.42 -3.46 -9.83
N ALA A 17 -3.62 -4.32 -10.47
CA ALA A 17 -2.53 -3.90 -11.35
C ALA A 17 -2.99 -3.15 -12.61
N GLU A 18 -4.25 -3.30 -13.00
CA GLU A 18 -4.84 -2.56 -14.11
C GLU A 18 -5.51 -1.24 -13.69
N MET A 19 -5.49 -0.87 -12.40
CA MET A 19 -6.11 0.37 -11.93
C MET A 19 -5.25 1.57 -12.34
N GLU A 20 -5.87 2.61 -12.88
CA GLU A 20 -5.19 3.83 -13.31
C GLU A 20 -4.94 4.76 -12.11
N CYS A 21 -5.88 4.81 -11.16
CA CYS A 21 -5.80 5.62 -9.96
C CYS A 21 -4.62 5.26 -9.04
N ILE A 22 -4.03 4.05 -9.17
CA ILE A 22 -2.86 3.64 -8.38
C ILE A 22 -1.52 4.06 -9.00
N LYS A 23 -1.47 4.50 -10.27
CA LYS A 23 -0.23 4.92 -10.95
C LYS A 23 0.62 5.94 -10.18
N PRO A 24 0.06 6.96 -9.50
CA PRO A 24 0.88 7.89 -8.73
C PRO A 24 1.37 7.33 -7.38
N TYR A 25 0.81 6.20 -6.93
CA TYR A 25 1.14 5.58 -5.65
C TYR A 25 2.25 4.53 -5.78
N ILE A 26 2.80 4.18 -4.62
CA ILE A 26 3.73 3.07 -4.39
C ILE A 26 3.13 2.16 -3.31
N LEU A 27 3.02 0.87 -3.59
CA LEU A 27 2.65 -0.13 -2.60
C LEU A 27 3.78 -0.27 -1.58
N CYS A 28 3.44 -0.09 -0.31
CA CYS A 28 4.36 -0.06 0.81
C CYS A 28 3.96 -1.09 1.88
N GLY A 29 4.58 -0.98 3.06
CA GLY A 29 4.17 -1.72 4.23
C GLY A 29 4.47 -3.23 4.16
N GLY A 30 3.65 -4.00 4.89
CA GLY A 30 3.88 -5.43 5.05
C GLY A 30 3.73 -6.22 3.75
N THR A 31 2.80 -5.83 2.89
CA THR A 31 2.50 -6.56 1.66
C THR A 31 3.55 -6.33 0.58
N ALA A 32 4.04 -5.10 0.42
CA ALA A 32 5.17 -4.83 -0.46
C ALA A 32 6.42 -5.64 -0.06
N LEU A 33 6.69 -5.77 1.24
CA LEU A 33 7.81 -6.56 1.74
C LEU A 33 7.58 -8.07 1.55
N ALA A 34 6.37 -8.54 1.85
CA ALA A 34 6.01 -9.94 1.72
C ALA A 34 6.09 -10.42 0.27
N ILE A 35 5.72 -9.58 -0.71
CA ILE A 35 5.92 -9.86 -2.14
C ILE A 35 7.40 -10.03 -2.47
N GLN A 36 8.27 -9.17 -1.93
CA GLN A 36 9.71 -9.17 -2.22
C GLN A 36 10.46 -10.34 -1.57
N LEU A 37 10.18 -10.63 -0.30
CA LEU A 37 10.93 -11.62 0.48
C LEU A 37 10.24 -12.99 0.57
N GLY A 38 8.91 -13.03 0.44
CA GLY A 38 8.13 -14.25 0.65
C GLY A 38 8.22 -14.82 2.07
N HIS A 39 8.65 -14.03 3.05
CA HIS A 39 8.92 -14.43 4.44
C HIS A 39 7.66 -14.72 5.25
N ARG A 40 6.53 -14.07 4.93
CA ARG A 40 5.21 -14.37 5.49
C ARG A 40 4.10 -14.05 4.51
N LYS A 41 2.86 -14.36 4.88
CA LYS A 41 1.68 -13.86 4.17
C LYS A 41 1.26 -12.49 4.70
N SER A 42 0.73 -11.67 3.80
CA SER A 42 0.19 -10.34 4.07
C SER A 42 -1.03 -10.11 3.17
N GLU A 43 -1.99 -9.32 3.67
CA GLU A 43 -3.32 -9.19 3.07
C GLU A 43 -3.69 -7.75 2.70
N ASP A 44 -3.26 -6.76 3.51
CA ASP A 44 -3.60 -5.34 3.31
C ASP A 44 -2.80 -4.71 2.16
N LEU A 45 -3.42 -3.88 1.34
CA LEU A 45 -2.76 -3.13 0.27
C LEU A 45 -2.60 -1.65 0.66
N ASP A 46 -1.41 -1.28 1.15
CA ASP A 46 -1.08 0.07 1.59
C ASP A 46 -0.40 0.87 0.47
N PHE A 47 -1.14 1.76 -0.20
CA PHE A 47 -0.67 2.63 -1.25
C PHE A 47 -0.29 4.00 -0.70
N MET A 48 0.95 4.42 -0.95
CA MET A 48 1.47 5.71 -0.49
C MET A 48 1.97 6.56 -1.64
N MET A 49 1.63 7.85 -1.58
CA MET A 49 2.18 8.91 -2.41
C MET A 49 2.84 9.94 -1.49
N TRP A 50 3.79 10.70 -2.03
CA TRP A 50 4.46 11.79 -1.32
C TRP A 50 4.32 13.07 -2.12
N ARG A 51 4.32 14.21 -1.43
CA ARG A 51 4.27 15.52 -2.09
C ARG A 51 5.40 15.65 -3.13
N LYS A 52 5.08 16.29 -4.26
CA LYS A 52 6.10 16.72 -5.23
C LYS A 52 6.60 18.13 -4.95
N SER A 53 5.75 18.96 -4.32
CA SER A 53 6.04 20.35 -4.00
C SER A 53 5.42 20.75 -2.66
N LYS A 54 6.04 21.70 -1.96
CA LYS A 54 5.48 22.28 -0.72
C LYS A 54 4.18 23.08 -0.93
N LYS A 55 3.85 23.42 -2.19
CA LYS A 55 2.64 24.17 -2.53
C LYS A 55 1.42 23.27 -2.68
N GLU A 56 1.63 21.97 -2.90
CA GLU A 56 0.56 20.98 -3.04
C GLU A 56 0.12 20.53 -1.64
N LYS A 57 -1.17 20.66 -1.35
CA LYS A 57 -1.75 20.06 -0.15
C LYS A 57 -1.92 18.55 -0.38
N PRO A 58 -1.63 17.70 0.60
CA PRO A 58 -1.87 16.27 0.47
C PRO A 58 -3.38 16.02 0.35
N ALA A 59 -3.80 15.39 -0.73
CA ALA A 59 -5.18 15.02 -0.94
C ALA A 59 -5.27 13.70 -1.72
N VAL A 60 -6.05 12.76 -1.19
CA VAL A 60 -6.40 11.54 -1.91
C VAL A 60 -7.60 11.80 -2.80
N ASP A 61 -7.48 11.48 -4.09
CA ASP A 61 -8.62 11.46 -5.03
C ASP A 61 -9.47 10.21 -4.80
N TRP A 62 -10.13 10.15 -3.64
CA TRP A 62 -10.93 9.03 -3.21
C TRP A 62 -12.12 8.72 -4.14
N PRO A 63 -12.80 9.68 -4.81
CA PRO A 63 -13.89 9.35 -5.72
C PRO A 63 -13.42 8.54 -6.94
N SER A 64 -12.26 8.88 -7.50
CA SER A 64 -11.67 8.12 -8.61
C SER A 64 -11.25 6.72 -8.16
N ILE A 65 -10.70 6.59 -6.95
CA ILE A 65 -10.31 5.31 -6.37
C ILE A 65 -11.54 4.42 -6.12
N GLU A 66 -12.59 4.96 -5.50
CA GLU A 66 -13.83 4.24 -5.21
C GLU A 66 -14.48 3.73 -6.50
N LYS A 67 -14.53 4.58 -7.53
CA LYS A 67 -15.05 4.21 -8.85
C LYS A 67 -14.32 3.01 -9.44
N GLU A 68 -12.98 3.07 -9.50
CA GLU A 68 -12.20 1.98 -10.07
C GLU A 68 -12.24 0.70 -9.24
N LEU A 69 -12.26 0.81 -7.91
CA LEU A 69 -12.44 -0.35 -7.02
C LEU A 69 -13.79 -1.02 -7.28
N THR A 70 -14.86 -0.23 -7.41
CA THR A 70 -16.21 -0.73 -7.71
C THR A 70 -16.27 -1.42 -9.08
N GLU A 71 -15.65 -0.81 -10.10
CA GLU A 71 -15.67 -1.32 -11.48
C GLU A 71 -14.83 -2.60 -11.65
N LYS A 72 -13.66 -2.68 -11.01
CA LYS A 72 -12.70 -3.77 -11.22
C LYS A 72 -12.78 -4.86 -10.15
N ILE A 73 -12.87 -4.47 -8.88
CA ILE A 73 -12.73 -5.40 -7.75
C ILE A 73 -14.09 -5.95 -7.32
N GLY A 74 -15.05 -5.07 -7.05
CA GLY A 74 -16.39 -5.42 -6.60
C GLY A 74 -16.98 -4.35 -5.68
N GLU A 75 -18.12 -4.66 -5.05
CA GLU A 75 -18.79 -3.77 -4.12
C GLU A 75 -17.87 -3.33 -2.97
N ILE A 76 -17.95 -2.06 -2.60
CA ILE A 76 -17.26 -1.51 -1.44
C ILE A 76 -18.00 -1.95 -0.18
N GLU A 77 -17.37 -2.83 0.60
CA GLU A 77 -17.89 -3.34 1.87
C GLU A 77 -17.79 -2.29 2.97
N ASN A 78 -16.75 -1.44 2.92
CA ASN A 78 -16.54 -0.37 3.87
C ASN A 78 -15.69 0.76 3.26
N PHE A 79 -15.99 1.99 3.65
CA PHE A 79 -15.22 3.18 3.31
C PHE A 79 -15.03 4.04 4.56
N ASN A 80 -13.79 4.44 4.82
CA ASN A 80 -13.44 5.30 5.95
C ASN A 80 -12.53 6.44 5.50
N MET A 81 -13.01 7.67 5.66
CA MET A 81 -12.23 8.88 5.43
C MET A 81 -11.60 9.33 6.76
N LEU A 82 -10.30 9.05 6.93
CA LEU A 82 -9.53 9.42 8.12
C LEU A 82 -9.04 10.87 8.06
N GLY A 83 -8.86 11.39 6.84
CA GLY A 83 -8.47 12.76 6.56
C GLY A 83 -8.51 13.07 5.07
N PHE A 84 -8.13 14.29 4.68
CA PHE A 84 -7.98 14.64 3.27
C PHE A 84 -6.86 13.84 2.60
N ASP A 85 -5.84 13.49 3.38
CA ASP A 85 -4.63 12.80 2.97
C ASP A 85 -4.67 11.28 3.20
N GLN A 86 -5.72 10.76 3.84
CA GLN A 86 -5.84 9.35 4.19
C GLN A 86 -7.26 8.82 4.08
N VAL A 87 -7.43 7.75 3.31
CA VAL A 87 -8.68 7.00 3.20
C VAL A 87 -8.41 5.51 3.21
N GLU A 88 -9.41 4.74 3.64
CA GLU A 88 -9.39 3.29 3.64
C GLU A 88 -10.66 2.74 2.99
N PHE A 89 -10.49 1.67 2.21
CA PHE A 89 -11.59 0.92 1.60
C PHE A 89 -11.45 -0.56 1.97
N VAL A 90 -12.57 -1.27 2.01
CA VAL A 90 -12.60 -2.72 2.02
C VAL A 90 -13.44 -3.18 0.83
N ALA A 91 -12.86 -4.02 -0.02
CA ALA A 91 -13.54 -4.64 -1.15
C ALA A 91 -12.98 -6.05 -1.37
N ALA A 92 -13.85 -7.01 -1.67
CA ALA A 92 -13.49 -8.42 -1.78
C ALA A 92 -12.72 -8.95 -0.55
N ASN A 93 -13.11 -8.50 0.65
CA ASN A 93 -12.46 -8.81 1.93
C ASN A 93 -10.96 -8.50 1.95
N VAL A 94 -10.53 -7.50 1.18
CA VAL A 94 -9.17 -6.95 1.18
C VAL A 94 -9.24 -5.49 1.57
N LYS A 95 -8.41 -5.10 2.54
CA LYS A 95 -8.26 -3.70 2.93
C LYS A 95 -7.30 -2.99 1.98
N PHE A 96 -7.73 -1.82 1.52
CA PHE A 96 -6.93 -0.87 0.75
C PHE A 96 -6.75 0.40 1.59
N SER A 97 -5.50 0.81 1.79
CA SER A 97 -5.20 2.09 2.44
C SER A 97 -4.55 3.00 1.41
N PHE A 98 -5.03 4.24 1.28
CA PHE A 98 -4.40 5.26 0.45
C PHE A 98 -3.97 6.42 1.32
N TYR A 99 -2.69 6.80 1.20
CA TYR A 99 -2.11 7.87 1.99
C TYR A 99 -1.24 8.80 1.13
N VAL A 100 -1.40 10.11 1.34
CA VAL A 100 -0.56 11.14 0.71
C VAL A 100 0.25 11.85 1.79
N SER A 101 1.54 11.55 1.86
CA SER A 101 2.42 12.16 2.85
C SER A 101 2.78 13.60 2.48
N GLU A 102 2.75 14.47 3.48
CA GLU A 102 3.40 15.79 3.39
C GLU A 102 4.92 15.71 3.41
N ASN A 103 5.53 14.58 3.77
CA ASN A 103 6.98 14.43 3.75
C ASN A 103 7.49 14.08 2.35
N PHE A 104 8.79 14.27 2.12
CA PHE A 104 9.43 13.74 0.92
C PHE A 104 9.51 12.21 1.01
N SER A 105 9.50 11.56 -0.16
CA SER A 105 9.52 10.10 -0.21
C SER A 105 10.83 9.55 0.35
N PRO A 106 10.78 8.57 1.26
CA PRO A 106 11.95 7.78 1.63
C PRO A 106 12.28 6.74 0.54
N VAL A 107 11.39 6.51 -0.43
CA VAL A 107 11.56 5.52 -1.51
C VAL A 107 12.64 6.00 -2.46
N SER A 108 13.75 5.26 -2.49
CA SER A 108 14.92 5.63 -3.29
C SER A 108 14.86 5.01 -4.68
N LYS A 109 14.44 3.74 -4.76
CA LYS A 109 14.41 2.97 -6.01
C LYS A 109 13.14 2.12 -6.07
N PRO A 110 12.01 2.70 -6.48
CA PRO A 110 10.77 1.94 -6.58
C PRO A 110 10.93 0.77 -7.56
N LEU A 111 10.40 -0.39 -7.21
CA LEU A 111 10.48 -1.62 -7.98
C LEU A 111 9.20 -1.79 -8.79
N HIS A 112 9.32 -2.05 -10.10
CA HIS A 112 8.16 -2.50 -10.86
C HIS A 112 7.79 -3.93 -10.44
N TYR A 113 6.50 -4.20 -10.24
CA TYR A 113 6.02 -5.53 -9.87
C TYR A 113 5.03 -6.10 -10.89
N LEU A 114 3.88 -5.45 -11.08
CA LEU A 114 2.81 -5.95 -11.92
C LEU A 114 1.95 -4.79 -12.42
N GLY A 115 1.84 -4.63 -13.73
CA GLY A 115 1.07 -3.54 -14.34
C GLY A 115 1.44 -2.17 -13.74
N ASN A 116 0.45 -1.48 -13.18
CA ASN A 116 0.61 -0.18 -12.53
C ASN A 116 1.14 -0.26 -11.08
N ILE A 117 1.29 -1.46 -10.49
CA ILE A 117 1.82 -1.63 -9.14
C ILE A 117 3.34 -1.48 -9.14
N ARG A 118 3.80 -0.53 -8.34
CA ARG A 118 5.21 -0.35 -7.96
C ARG A 118 5.37 -0.57 -6.47
N LEU A 119 6.47 -1.18 -6.05
CA LEU A 119 6.78 -1.45 -4.65
C LEU A 119 7.83 -0.48 -4.13
N ALA A 120 7.75 -0.13 -2.85
CA ALA A 120 8.86 0.53 -2.16
C ALA A 120 10.06 -0.44 -2.05
N ASP A 121 11.28 0.08 -2.13
CA ASP A 121 12.48 -0.73 -1.89
C ASP A 121 12.58 -1.16 -0.42
N ILE A 122 13.28 -2.27 -0.18
CA ILE A 122 13.36 -2.92 1.13
C ILE A 122 13.85 -1.96 2.22
N TYR A 123 14.84 -1.12 1.93
CA TYR A 123 15.41 -0.20 2.92
C TYR A 123 14.48 0.96 3.24
N SER A 124 13.73 1.46 2.25
CA SER A 124 12.66 2.42 2.51
C SER A 124 11.53 1.81 3.35
N ILE A 125 11.14 0.56 3.08
CA ILE A 125 10.17 -0.15 3.93
C ILE A 125 10.70 -0.32 5.36
N MET A 126 11.97 -0.66 5.52
CA MET A 126 12.63 -0.76 6.83
C MET A 126 12.56 0.55 7.60
N ALA A 127 12.92 1.67 6.96
CA ALA A 127 12.87 3.00 7.56
C ALA A 127 11.44 3.38 8.00
N MET A 128 10.45 3.13 7.14
CA MET A 128 9.04 3.39 7.45
C MET A 128 8.53 2.52 8.62
N LYS A 129 8.95 1.25 8.70
CA LYS A 129 8.61 0.38 9.82
C LYS A 129 9.24 0.87 11.12
N MET A 130 10.51 1.26 11.10
CA MET A 130 11.19 1.82 12.27
C MET A 130 10.46 3.06 12.78
N GLU A 131 10.03 3.97 11.90
CA GLU A 131 9.25 5.15 12.29
C GLU A 131 7.94 4.76 13.00
N VAL A 132 7.18 3.83 12.41
CA VAL A 132 5.88 3.39 12.94
C VAL A 132 6.03 2.64 14.27
N MET A 133 7.10 1.86 14.43
CA MET A 133 7.42 1.14 15.68
C MET A 133 7.68 2.08 16.87
N LEU A 134 8.02 3.35 16.64
CA LEU A 134 8.12 4.35 17.72
C LEU A 134 6.75 4.72 18.31
N ARG A 135 5.66 4.42 17.60
CA ARG A 135 4.29 4.84 17.96
C ARG A 135 3.35 3.66 18.22
N ARG A 136 3.71 2.44 17.79
CA ARG A 136 2.90 1.23 17.99
C ARG A 136 3.76 -0.01 18.22
N THR A 137 3.20 -0.98 18.94
CA THR A 137 3.82 -2.28 19.14
C THR A 137 3.00 -3.36 18.43
N LYS A 138 3.48 -3.85 17.28
CA LYS A 138 2.88 -4.97 16.55
C LYS A 138 3.96 -6.00 16.20
N LEU A 139 3.78 -7.25 16.61
CA LEU A 139 4.75 -8.34 16.38
C LEU A 139 5.20 -8.44 14.91
N ARG A 140 4.26 -8.24 13.96
CA ARG A 140 4.53 -8.26 12.52
C ARG A 140 5.59 -7.23 12.09
N ASP A 141 5.67 -6.07 12.75
CA ASP A 141 6.68 -5.05 12.42
C ASP A 141 8.09 -5.51 12.83
N TYR A 142 8.24 -6.13 14.01
CA TYR A 142 9.52 -6.71 14.44
C TYR A 142 9.96 -7.89 13.56
N TYR A 143 9.02 -8.77 13.20
CA TYR A 143 9.30 -9.88 12.30
C TYR A 143 9.74 -9.41 10.91
N ASP A 144 9.11 -8.36 10.40
CA ASP A 144 9.48 -7.76 9.12
C ASP A 144 10.88 -7.14 9.17
N ILE A 145 11.26 -6.45 10.26
CA ILE A 145 12.64 -5.97 10.44
C ILE A 145 13.63 -7.14 10.53
N TYR A 146 13.32 -8.18 11.31
CA TYR A 146 14.17 -9.37 11.41
C TYR A 146 14.39 -10.05 10.06
N ALA A 147 13.36 -10.13 9.21
CA ALA A 147 13.49 -10.73 7.88
C ALA A 147 14.29 -9.89 6.87
N ILE A 148 14.52 -8.61 7.16
CA ILE A 148 15.36 -7.72 6.34
C ILE A 148 16.85 -7.85 6.71
N LEU A 149 17.16 -8.19 7.96
CA LEU A 149 18.51 -8.38 8.49
C LEU A 149 19.11 -9.72 8.04
#